data_AF-A0A0A7FUU9-F1
#
_entry.id   AF-A0A0A7FUU9-F1
#
_cell.length_a   1.000
_cell.length_b   1.000
_cell.length_c   1.000
_cell.angle_alpha   90.00
_cell.angle_beta   90.00
_cell.angle_gamma   90.00
#
_symmetry.space_group_name_H-M   'P 1'
#
loop_
_entity.id
_entity.type
_entity.pdbx_description
1 polymer ?
#
loop_
_entity_poly.entity_id
_entity_poly.type
_entity_poly.pdbx_seq_one_letter_code
_entity_poly.pdbx_strand_id
1 'polypeptide(L)' 'MRKFNNYTNLGVFFNGIWIISNRANFLPDLIEGLCMGLGLILTFIGLYSKKHYISNLRNYKINLLNKVFKKISA' A
#
# COMPACT_ATOMS: atom_id res chain seq x y z
N MET A 1 -13.73 -18.62 -5.06
CA MET A 1 -13.38 -17.28 -5.57
C MET A 1 -12.22 -16.71 -4.77
N ARG A 2 -11.11 -16.34 -5.41
CA ARG A 2 -9.92 -15.79 -4.72
C ARG A 2 -10.29 -14.44 -4.09
N LYS A 3 -10.47 -14.40 -2.76
CA LYS A 3 -10.71 -13.18 -1.99
C LYS A 3 -9.62 -12.16 -2.33
N PHE A 4 -9.98 -11.06 -2.98
CA PHE A 4 -9.07 -9.93 -3.14
C PHE A 4 -8.87 -9.31 -1.76
N ASN A 5 -7.61 -9.14 -1.37
CA ASN A 5 -7.27 -8.49 -0.11
C ASN A 5 -7.56 -6.98 -0.26
N ASN A 6 -8.13 -6.33 0.75
CA ASN A 6 -8.51 -4.91 0.68
C ASN A 6 -7.35 -4.01 0.22
N TYR A 7 -6.11 -4.38 0.56
CA TYR A 7 -4.90 -3.65 0.14
C TYR A 7 -4.63 -3.69 -1.37
N THR A 8 -4.83 -4.85 -2.01
CA THR A 8 -4.72 -4.95 -3.47
C THR A 8 -5.84 -4.17 -4.15
N ASN A 9 -7.05 -4.21 -3.59
CA ASN A 9 -8.18 -3.47 -4.14
C ASN A 9 -7.95 -1.95 -4.04
N LEU A 10 -7.41 -1.48 -2.92
CA LEU A 10 -6.98 -0.08 -2.75
C LEU A 10 -5.86 0.30 -3.72
N GLY A 11 -4.84 -0.55 -3.89
CA GLY A 11 -3.75 -0.30 -4.83
C GLY A 11 -4.23 -0.17 -6.28
N VAL A 12 -5.15 -1.04 -6.71
CA VAL A 12 -5.80 -0.98 -8.04
C VAL A 12 -6.69 0.26 -8.17
N PHE A 13 -7.41 0.63 -7.11
CA PHE A 13 -8.24 1.85 -7.10
C PHE A 13 -7.39 3.12 -7.28
N PHE A 14 -6.29 3.26 -6.54
CA PHE A 14 -5.36 4.37 -6.70
C PHE A 14 -4.74 4.41 -8.11
N ASN A 15 -4.37 3.25 -8.67
CA ASN A 15 -3.87 3.17 -10.05
C ASN A 15 -4.95 3.57 -11.08
N GLY A 16 -6.21 3.21 -10.86
CA GLY A 16 -7.32 3.64 -11.71
C GLY A 16 -7.55 5.15 -11.68
N ILE A 17 -7.52 5.75 -10.48
CA ILE A 17 -7.58 7.21 -10.32
C ILE A 17 -6.42 7.88 -11.05
N TRP A 18 -5.20 7.34 -10.92
CA TRP A 18 -4.03 7.86 -11.62
C TRP A 18 -4.24 7.89 -13.15
N ILE A 19 -4.70 6.80 -13.76
CA ILE A 19 -4.97 6.74 -15.21
C ILE A 19 -6.00 7.78 -15.65
N ILE A 20 -7.07 7.97 -14.86
CA ILE A 20 -8.13 8.94 -15.16
C ILE A 20 -7.61 10.37 -15.01
N SER A 21 -6.88 10.66 -13.93
CA SER A 21 -6.31 11.98 -13.68
C SER A 21 -5.25 12.38 -14.70
N ASN A 22 -4.40 11.44 -15.13
CA ASN A 22 -3.41 11.65 -16.19
C ASN A 22 -4.11 12.02 -17.52
N ARG A 23 -5.16 11.28 -17.87
CA ARG A 23 -5.95 11.55 -19.09
C ARG A 23 -6.68 12.90 -19.04
N ALA A 24 -7.10 13.33 -17.87
CA ALA A 24 -7.83 14.57 -17.67
C ALA A 24 -6.93 15.78 -17.34
N ASN A 25 -5.60 15.61 -17.23
CA ASN A 25 -4.66 16.61 -16.71
C ASN A 25 -5.17 17.29 -15.41
N PHE A 26 -5.84 16.51 -14.57
CA PHE A 26 -6.64 17.05 -13.46
C PHE A 26 -5.79 17.26 -12.20
N LEU A 27 -4.68 16.52 -12.08
CA LEU A 27 -3.80 16.56 -10.92
C LEU A 27 -2.45 17.17 -11.30
N PRO A 28 -1.81 17.91 -10.38
CA PRO A 28 -0.42 18.32 -10.54
C PRO A 28 0.50 17.09 -10.66
N ASP A 29 1.54 17.17 -11.51
CA ASP A 29 2.54 16.10 -11.73
C ASP A 29 3.06 15.46 -10.42
N LEU A 30 3.25 16.27 -9.37
CA LEU A 30 3.71 15.79 -8.07
C LEU A 30 2.70 14.84 -7.41
N ILE A 31 1.41 15.20 -7.41
CA ILE A 31 0.35 14.39 -6.82
C ILE A 31 0.13 13.14 -7.67
N GLU A 32 0.26 13.29 -8.98
CA GLU A 32 0.14 12.21 -9.93
C GLU A 32 1.23 11.14 -9.72
N GLY A 33 2.49 11.54 -9.61
CA GLY A 33 3.61 10.65 -9.29
C GLY A 33 3.47 9.98 -7.92
N LEU A 34 3.00 10.71 -6.90
CA LEU A 34 2.70 10.15 -5.58
C LEU A 34 1.58 9.09 -5.64
N CYS A 35 0.52 9.36 -6.42
CA CYS A 35 -0.61 8.46 -6.60
C CYS A 35 -0.18 7.16 -7.28
N MET A 36 0.65 7.26 -8.33
CA MET A 36 1.21 6.13 -9.05
C MET A 36 2.15 5.30 -8.17
N GLY A 37 3.06 5.96 -7.43
CA GLY A 37 3.98 5.31 -6.50
C GLY A 37 3.27 4.60 -5.35
N LEU A 38 2.33 5.27 -4.68
CA LEU A 38 1.53 4.69 -3.61
C LEU A 38 0.65 3.54 -4.11
N GLY A 39 0.04 3.67 -5.28
CA GLY A 39 -0.76 2.61 -5.92
C GLY A 39 0.05 1.34 -6.19
N LEU A 40 1.27 1.49 -6.72
CA LEU A 40 2.21 0.38 -6.91
C LEU A 40 2.62 -0.27 -5.59
N ILE A 41 3.03 0.53 -4.60
CA ILE A 41 3.47 0.03 -3.29
C ILE A 41 2.34 -0.74 -2.59
N LEU A 42 1.10 -0.21 -2.59
CA LEU A 42 -0.06 -0.89 -2.01
C LEU A 42 -0.39 -2.19 -2.76
N THR A 43 -0.29 -2.18 -4.08
CA THR A 43 -0.53 -3.37 -4.91
C THR A 43 0.49 -4.46 -4.61
N PHE A 44 1.78 -4.11 -4.53
CA PHE A 44 2.86 -5.02 -4.15
C PHE A 44 2.69 -5.56 -2.73
N ILE A 45 2.37 -4.70 -1.76
CA ILE A 45 2.08 -5.11 -0.37
C ILE A 45 0.89 -6.06 -0.32
N GLY A 46 -0.18 -5.78 -1.06
CA GLY A 46 -1.36 -6.64 -1.13
C GLY A 46 -1.06 -7.99 -1.78
N LEU A 47 -0.24 -8.00 -2.84
CA LEU A 47 0.22 -9.22 -3.51
C LEU A 47 1.13 -10.05 -2.60
N TYR A 48 2.07 -9.40 -1.92
CA TYR A 48 3.00 -10.04 -0.98
C TYR A 48 2.26 -10.63 0.21
N SER A 49 1.28 -9.90 0.74
CA SER A 49 0.38 -10.33 1.80
C SER A 49 -0.53 -11.50 1.40
N LYS A 50 -0.76 -11.72 0.10
CA LYS A 50 -1.55 -12.85 -0.43
C LYS A 50 -0.68 -14.10 -0.62
N LYS A 51 0.61 -13.92 -0.93
CA LYS A 51 1.56 -15.01 -1.21
C LYS A 51 2.24 -15.54 0.06
N HIS A 52 2.50 -14.68 1.04
CA HIS A 52 2.96 -15.06 2.38
C HIS A 52 1.85 -14.78 3.40
N TYR A 53 1.45 -15.83 4.12
CA TYR A 53 0.47 -15.78 5.21
C TYR A 53 0.63 -14.49 6.04
N ILE A 54 -0.44 -13.68 6.07
CA ILE A 54 -0.52 -12.34 6.67
C ILE A 54 -0.06 -12.28 8.13
N SER A 55 0.00 -13.44 8.81
CA SER A 55 0.51 -13.62 10.16
C SER A 55 1.96 -13.17 10.34
N ASN A 56 2.84 -13.44 9.36
CA ASN A 56 4.25 -13.01 9.47
C ASN A 56 4.42 -11.50 9.32
N LEU A 57 3.65 -10.88 8.43
CA LEU A 57 3.70 -9.44 8.19
C LEU A 57 3.08 -8.66 9.36
N ARG A 58 2.01 -9.18 9.95
CA ARG A 58 1.40 -8.64 11.18
C ARG A 58 2.37 -8.72 12.36
N ASN A 59 3.02 -9.87 12.57
CA ASN A 59 4.03 -10.01 13.62
C ASN A 59 5.23 -9.10 13.38
N TYR A 60 5.70 -8.97 12.13
CA TYR A 60 6.79 -8.06 11.80
C TYR A 60 6.44 -6.59 12.05
N LYS A 61 5.23 -6.16 11.66
CA LYS A 61 4.73 -4.80 11.91
C LYS A 61 4.59 -4.51 13.41
N ILE A 62 4.06 -5.45 14.18
CA ILE A 62 3.96 -5.34 15.65
C ILE A 62 5.36 -5.30 16.28
N ASN A 63 6.30 -6.12 15.81
CA ASN A 63 7.65 -6.16 16.35
C ASN A 63 8.45 -4.90 16.02
N LEU A 64 8.25 -4.30 14.84
CA LEU A 64 8.79 -2.99 14.49
C LEU A 64 8.21 -1.88 15.37
N LEU A 65 6.88 -1.84 15.53
CA LEU A 65 6.22 -0.88 16.40
C LEU A 65 6.70 -1.01 17.85
N ASN A 66 6.80 -2.24 18.36
CA ASN A 66 7.35 -2.50 19.70
C ASN A 66 8.81 -2.06 19.81
N LYS A 67 9.65 -2.28 18.79
CA LYS A 67 11.04 -1.76 18.79
C LYS A 67 11.09 -0.23 18.85
N VAL A 68 10.24 0.45 18.10
CA VAL A 68 10.18 1.92 18.09
C VAL A 68 9.65 2.45 19.41
N PHE A 69 8.57 1.86 19.95
CA PHE A 69 8.01 2.26 21.24
C PHE A 69 8.94 1.95 22.43
N LYS A 70 9.64 0.80 22.42
CA LYS A 70 10.66 0.50 23.45
C LYS A 70 11.82 1.50 23.42
N LYS A 71 12.13 2.05 22.25
CA LYS A 71 13.21 3.04 22.08
C LYS A 71 12.80 4.46 22.51
N ILE A 72 11.50 4.73 22.64
CA ILE A 72 10.96 6.02 23.10
C ILE A 72 10.77 6.06 24.63
N SER A 73 10.70 4.90 25.29
CA SER A 73 10.45 4.78 26.73
C SER A 73 11.72 4.47 27.56
N ALA A 74 12.90 4.56 26.95
CA ALA A 74 14.22 4.40 27.59
C ALA A 74 15.01 5.70 27.44
#